data_AF-A0A521PZQ3-F1
#
_entry.id   AF-A0A521PZQ3-F1
#
_cell.length_a   1.000
_cell.length_b   1.000
_cell.length_c   1.000
_cell.angle_alpha   90.00
_cell.angle_beta   90.00
_cell.angle_gamma   90.00
#
_symmetry.space_group_name_H-M   'P 1'
#
loop_
_entity.id
_entity.type
_entity.pdbx_description
1 polymer ?
#
loop_
_entity_poly.entity_id
_entity_poly.type
_entity_poly.pdbx_seq_one_letter_code
_entity_poly.pdbx_strand_id
1 'polypeptide(L)'
;MLSDDDYNLLHGSAEHIAGLLGVSPRTAARYKSGASELPEPCRRLLRLRRDGDISAIMGKDWEGFYFGADGLLYLPTHRNGFDAHQIRAMFFTVQECAALRADLRELRSKIWAMQKVRDAERSGGKVARLREHAAALQRLSDLIALEVGDDGDAADDAEREILNLGHFT
;
A
#
# COMPACT_ATOMS: atom_id res chain seq x y z
N MET A 1 51.77 -0.48 -15.08
CA MET A 1 51.12 -1.23 -16.17
C MET A 1 49.63 -1.12 -15.95
N LEU A 2 48.84 -0.83 -16.99
CA LEU A 2 47.37 -0.84 -16.89
C LEU A 2 46.90 -2.27 -16.56
N SER A 3 45.85 -2.42 -15.75
CA SER A 3 45.21 -3.73 -15.60
C SER A 3 44.49 -4.13 -16.89
N ASP A 4 44.29 -5.43 -17.14
CA ASP A 4 43.52 -5.91 -18.30
C ASP A 4 42.10 -5.31 -18.35
N ASP A 5 41.52 -5.02 -17.18
CA ASP A 5 40.24 -4.32 -17.07
C ASP A 5 40.28 -2.90 -17.61
N ASP A 6 41.39 -2.17 -17.41
CA ASP A 6 41.53 -0.77 -17.87
C ASP A 6 41.68 -0.66 -19.38
N TYR A 7 42.35 -1.64 -20.01
CA TYR A 7 42.43 -1.71 -21.46
C TYR A 7 41.06 -1.88 -22.11
N ASN A 8 40.18 -2.67 -21.49
CA ASN A 8 38.81 -2.87 -21.97
C ASN A 8 37.91 -1.62 -21.78
N LEU A 9 38.22 -0.76 -20.81
CA LEU A 9 37.48 0.47 -20.55
C LEU A 9 37.80 1.59 -21.56
N LEU A 10 39.01 1.61 -22.14
CA LEU A 10 39.50 2.68 -23.02
C LEU A 10 39.24 2.43 -24.53
N HIS A 11 38.06 1.94 -24.87
CA HIS A 11 37.65 1.69 -26.26
C HIS A 11 37.17 2.98 -26.98
N GLY A 12 37.50 3.09 -28.27
CA GLY A 12 37.18 4.24 -29.13
C GLY A 12 38.38 5.15 -29.44
N SER A 13 38.15 6.26 -30.14
CA SER A 13 39.21 7.23 -30.48
C SER A 13 39.70 8.00 -29.24
N ALA A 14 40.94 8.51 -29.26
CA ALA A 14 41.47 9.33 -28.18
C ALA A 14 40.67 10.63 -28.00
N GLU A 15 40.11 11.18 -29.09
CA GLU A 15 39.22 12.35 -29.08
C GLU A 15 37.90 12.06 -28.38
N HIS A 16 37.30 10.89 -28.62
CA HIS A 16 36.06 10.50 -27.97
C HIS A 16 36.25 10.33 -26.45
N ILE A 17 37.33 9.65 -26.05
CA ILE A 17 37.67 9.49 -24.63
C ILE A 17 38.00 10.83 -23.97
N ALA A 18 38.71 11.72 -24.68
CA ALA A 18 38.99 13.07 -24.23
C ALA A 18 37.70 13.87 -23.97
N GLY A 19 36.73 13.81 -24.90
CA GLY A 19 35.43 14.44 -24.75
C GLY A 19 34.64 13.89 -23.56
N LEU A 20 34.64 12.56 -23.38
CA LEU A 20 33.96 11.92 -22.24
C LEU A 20 34.58 12.30 -20.89
N LEU A 21 35.91 12.26 -20.80
CA LEU A 21 36.64 12.50 -19.55
C LEU A 21 36.86 13.99 -19.25
N GLY A 22 36.57 14.89 -20.19
CA GLY A 22 36.88 16.32 -20.06
C GLY A 22 38.38 16.63 -20.03
N VAL A 23 39.21 15.81 -20.69
CA VAL A 23 40.68 15.96 -20.73
C VAL A 23 41.17 16.26 -22.15
N SER A 24 42.44 16.67 -22.30
CA SER A 24 43.02 16.86 -23.64
C SER A 24 43.19 15.52 -24.39
N PRO A 25 43.10 15.51 -25.74
CA PRO A 25 43.38 14.31 -26.56
C PRO A 25 44.76 13.71 -26.30
N ARG A 26 45.76 14.55 -25.98
CA ARG A 26 47.11 14.11 -25.62
C ARG A 26 47.11 13.32 -24.30
N THR A 27 46.38 13.79 -23.30
CA THR A 27 46.23 13.10 -22.01
C THR A 27 45.49 11.77 -22.20
N ALA A 28 44.40 11.76 -22.97
CA ALA A 28 43.67 10.53 -23.30
C ALA A 28 44.56 9.51 -24.03
N ALA A 29 45.38 9.95 -24.99
CA ALA A 29 46.33 9.09 -25.69
C ALA A 29 47.37 8.47 -24.74
N ARG A 30 47.83 9.21 -23.73
CA ARG A 30 48.73 8.68 -22.69
C ARG A 30 48.07 7.64 -21.80
N TYR A 31 46.79 7.82 -21.47
CA TYR A 31 46.03 6.79 -20.75
C TYR A 31 45.89 5.53 -21.61
N LYS A 32 45.56 5.65 -22.89
CA LYS A 32 45.45 4.49 -23.80
C LYS A 32 46.76 3.73 -23.99
N SER A 33 47.89 4.44 -24.03
CA SER A 33 49.21 3.81 -24.21
C SER A 33 49.80 3.24 -22.93
N GLY A 34 49.16 3.47 -21.77
CA GLY A 34 49.71 3.09 -20.46
C GLY A 34 50.89 3.96 -20.00
N ALA A 35 51.17 5.06 -20.69
CA ALA A 35 52.23 6.01 -20.33
C ALA A 35 51.86 6.93 -19.15
N SER A 36 50.63 6.83 -18.66
CA SER A 36 50.13 7.47 -17.44
C SER A 36 49.06 6.58 -16.82
N GLU A 37 49.00 6.54 -15.49
CA GLU A 37 47.90 5.87 -14.79
C GLU A 37 46.60 6.63 -14.99
N LEU A 38 45.50 5.88 -15.08
CA LEU A 38 44.16 6.41 -15.21
C LEU A 38 43.64 6.83 -13.82
N PRO A 39 43.29 8.11 -13.60
CA PRO A 39 42.74 8.55 -12.33
C PRO A 39 41.45 7.81 -11.98
N GLU A 40 41.25 7.56 -10.68
CA GLU A 40 40.09 6.82 -10.18
C GLU A 40 38.73 7.42 -10.60
N PRO A 41 38.51 8.76 -10.59
CA PRO A 41 37.27 9.33 -11.11
C PRO A 41 37.03 9.02 -12.61
N CYS A 42 38.09 9.02 -13.42
CA CYS A 42 38.00 8.67 -14.84
C CYS A 42 37.66 7.19 -15.03
N ARG A 43 38.23 6.32 -14.19
CA ARG A 43 37.92 4.88 -14.17
C ARG A 43 36.44 4.64 -13.88
N ARG A 44 35.89 5.31 -12.88
CA ARG A 44 34.45 5.23 -12.52
C ARG A 44 33.55 5.69 -13.66
N LEU A 45 33.90 6.80 -14.32
CA LEU A 45 33.13 7.31 -15.45
C LEU A 45 33.16 6.36 -16.66
N LEU A 46 34.32 5.76 -16.94
CA LEU A 46 34.44 4.76 -18.01
C LEU A 46 33.68 3.47 -17.69
N ARG A 47 33.66 3.04 -16.42
CA ARG A 47 32.84 1.93 -15.95
C ARG A 47 31.35 2.22 -16.11
N LEU A 48 30.90 3.41 -15.73
CA LEU A 48 29.52 3.85 -15.97
C LEU A 48 29.18 3.77 -17.47
N ARG A 49 30.08 4.23 -18.35
CA ARG A 49 29.86 4.16 -19.80
C ARG A 49 29.78 2.72 -20.32
N ARG A 50 30.65 1.83 -19.84
CA ARG A 50 30.76 0.45 -20.36
C ARG A 50 29.67 -0.46 -19.80
N ASP A 51 29.56 -0.47 -18.47
CA ASP A 51 28.76 -1.43 -17.73
C ASP A 51 27.36 -0.88 -17.39
N GLY A 52 27.15 0.43 -17.58
CA GLY A 52 25.92 1.10 -17.17
C GLY A 52 25.79 1.25 -15.65
N ASP A 53 26.67 0.61 -14.87
CA ASP A 53 26.60 0.53 -13.41
C ASP A 53 26.83 1.89 -12.74
N ILE A 54 25.80 2.35 -12.04
CA ILE A 54 25.75 3.66 -11.39
C ILE A 54 26.40 3.63 -10.01
N SER A 55 26.49 2.46 -9.37
CA SER A 55 27.04 2.29 -8.03
C SER A 55 28.51 2.70 -7.95
N ALA A 56 29.25 2.57 -9.06
CA ALA A 56 30.63 3.02 -9.19
C ALA A 56 30.81 4.51 -8.88
N ILE A 57 29.80 5.34 -9.17
CA ILE A 57 29.82 6.79 -8.98
C ILE A 57 29.01 7.20 -7.75
N MET A 58 27.81 6.64 -7.59
CA MET A 58 26.84 7.10 -6.59
C MET A 58 26.95 6.36 -5.24
N GLY A 59 27.75 5.29 -5.18
CA GLY A 59 27.96 4.50 -3.97
C GLY A 59 27.05 3.26 -3.88
N LYS A 60 27.19 2.52 -2.77
CA LYS A 60 26.58 1.18 -2.58
C LYS A 60 25.05 1.18 -2.64
N ASP A 61 24.39 2.29 -2.31
CA ASP A 61 22.93 2.35 -2.28
C ASP A 61 22.32 2.29 -3.70
N TRP A 62 23.16 2.46 -4.72
CA TRP A 62 22.82 2.34 -6.14
C TRP A 62 23.26 0.99 -6.73
N GLU A 63 23.63 0.03 -5.90
CA GLU A 63 24.03 -1.30 -6.37
C GLU A 63 22.90 -1.98 -7.17
N GLY A 64 23.26 -2.47 -8.35
CA GLY A 64 22.35 -3.09 -9.30
C GLY A 64 21.50 -2.13 -10.13
N PHE A 65 21.60 -0.81 -9.91
CA PHE A 65 21.04 0.18 -10.82
C PHE A 65 21.97 0.39 -12.01
N TYR A 66 21.41 0.39 -13.21
CA TYR A 66 22.20 0.57 -14.42
C TYR A 66 21.47 1.39 -15.49
N PHE A 67 22.24 2.08 -16.34
CA PHE A 67 21.71 2.68 -17.56
C PHE A 67 21.74 1.69 -18.72
N GLY A 68 20.59 1.50 -19.37
CA GLY A 68 20.49 0.73 -20.60
C GLY A 68 21.07 1.48 -21.80
N ALA A 69 21.25 0.77 -22.92
CA ALA A 69 21.69 1.37 -24.18
C ALA A 69 20.66 2.37 -24.76
N ASP A 70 19.42 2.29 -24.30
CA ASP A 70 18.33 3.22 -24.59
C ASP A 70 18.36 4.49 -23.71
N GLY A 71 19.32 4.60 -22.79
CA GLY A 71 19.47 5.73 -21.88
C GLY A 71 18.48 5.72 -20.71
N LEU A 72 17.71 4.65 -20.52
CA LEU A 72 16.79 4.53 -19.39
C LEU A 72 17.50 3.98 -18.15
N LEU A 73 17.05 4.40 -16.98
CA LEU A 73 17.51 3.90 -15.69
C LEU A 73 16.75 2.63 -15.32
N TYR A 74 17.46 1.52 -15.12
CA TYR A 74 16.89 0.25 -14.70
C TYR A 74 17.16 -0.04 -13.23
N LEU A 75 16.23 -0.75 -12.61
CA LEU A 75 16.31 -1.24 -11.23
C LEU A 75 16.37 -2.77 -11.23
N PRO A 76 17.05 -3.40 -10.26
CA PRO A 76 17.20 -4.86 -10.20
C PRO A 76 15.89 -5.64 -10.27
N THR A 77 14.83 -5.09 -9.66
CA THR A 77 13.53 -5.75 -9.53
C THR A 77 12.48 -5.22 -10.51
N HIS A 78 12.86 -4.29 -11.40
CA HIS A 78 11.90 -3.65 -12.31
C HIS A 78 12.30 -3.87 -13.76
N ARG A 79 11.36 -4.43 -14.54
CA ARG A 79 11.61 -4.80 -15.94
C ARG A 79 11.69 -3.60 -16.88
N ASN A 80 10.98 -2.52 -16.56
CA ASN A 80 10.91 -1.34 -17.42
C ASN A 80 11.95 -0.31 -16.95
N GLY A 81 12.57 0.37 -17.90
CA GLY A 81 13.46 1.49 -17.59
C GLY A 81 12.66 2.74 -17.25
N PHE A 82 13.29 3.64 -16.47
CA PHE A 82 12.75 4.95 -16.14
C PHE A 82 13.47 6.03 -16.93
N ASP A 83 12.70 6.87 -17.62
CA ASP A 83 13.22 8.10 -18.21
C ASP A 83 13.31 9.22 -17.16
N ALA A 84 13.98 10.32 -17.52
CA ALA A 84 14.18 11.44 -16.62
C ALA A 84 12.86 12.14 -16.19
N HIS A 85 11.83 12.13 -17.04
CA HIS A 85 10.52 12.71 -16.70
C HIS A 85 9.76 11.83 -15.71
N GLN A 86 9.82 10.51 -15.87
CA GLN A 86 9.24 9.55 -14.96
C GLN A 86 9.88 9.64 -13.57
N ILE A 87 11.22 9.71 -13.50
CA ILE A 87 11.94 9.88 -12.22
C ILE A 87 11.50 11.18 -11.52
N ARG A 88 11.36 12.29 -12.26
CA ARG A 88 10.84 13.55 -11.70
C ARG A 88 9.39 13.41 -11.22
N ALA A 89 8.56 12.70 -11.97
CA ALA A 89 7.15 12.49 -11.65
C ALA A 89 6.96 11.66 -10.37
N MET A 90 7.87 10.70 -10.09
CA MET A 90 7.76 9.83 -8.91
C MET A 90 7.63 10.61 -7.59
N PHE A 91 8.32 11.74 -7.44
CA PHE A 91 8.19 12.58 -6.25
C PHE A 91 6.76 13.07 -6.04
N PHE A 92 6.11 13.56 -7.09
CA PHE A 92 4.73 14.01 -7.05
C PHE A 92 3.74 12.85 -6.88
N THR A 93 3.97 11.73 -7.55
CA THR A 93 3.14 10.52 -7.41
C THR A 93 3.15 9.99 -5.98
N VAL A 94 4.29 10.02 -5.29
CA VAL A 94 4.39 9.63 -3.88
C VAL A 94 3.56 10.55 -2.99
N GLN A 95 3.60 11.87 -3.22
CA GLN A 95 2.80 12.84 -2.47
C GLN A 95 1.30 12.65 -2.71
N GLU A 96 0.90 12.49 -3.96
CA GLU A 96 -0.49 12.21 -4.34
C GLU A 96 -0.98 10.92 -3.69
N CYS A 97 -0.19 9.84 -3.75
CA CYS A 97 -0.51 8.58 -3.08
C CYS A 97 -0.67 8.77 -1.55
N ALA A 98 0.14 9.61 -0.92
CA ALA A 98 0.03 9.89 0.50
C ALA A 98 -1.26 10.65 0.84
N ALA A 99 -1.63 11.65 0.04
CA ALA A 99 -2.87 12.40 0.18
C ALA A 99 -4.10 11.49 0.00
N LEU A 100 -4.14 10.72 -1.10
CA LEU A 100 -5.22 9.77 -1.37
C LEU A 100 -5.36 8.71 -0.26
N ARG A 101 -4.24 8.26 0.33
CA ARG A 101 -4.29 7.35 1.48
C ARG A 101 -4.88 8.00 2.73
N ALA A 102 -4.64 9.30 2.95
CA ALA A 102 -5.25 10.04 4.05
C ALA A 102 -6.76 10.16 3.86
N ASP A 103 -7.20 10.57 2.67
CA ASP A 103 -8.61 10.70 2.31
C ASP A 103 -9.35 9.35 2.45
N LEU A 104 -8.73 8.26 1.98
CA LEU A 104 -9.29 6.91 2.14
C LEU A 104 -9.47 6.52 3.60
N ARG A 105 -8.56 6.90 4.50
CA ARG A 105 -8.71 6.63 5.94
C ARG A 105 -9.89 7.42 6.52
N GLU A 106 -10.01 8.69 6.16
CA GLU A 106 -11.09 9.54 6.62
C GLU A 106 -12.45 9.02 6.15
N LEU A 107 -12.58 8.70 4.86
CA LEU A 107 -13.81 8.17 4.28
C LEU A 107 -14.21 6.85 4.91
N ARG A 108 -13.26 5.94 5.14
CA ARG A 108 -13.51 4.68 5.86
C ARG A 108 -14.03 4.92 7.27
N SER A 109 -13.46 5.88 8.00
CA SER A 109 -13.91 6.26 9.33
C SER A 109 -15.34 6.81 9.31
N LYS A 110 -15.66 7.67 8.35
CA LYS A 110 -17.02 8.22 8.17
C LYS A 110 -18.04 7.13 7.86
N ILE A 111 -17.73 6.22 6.93
CA ILE A 111 -18.59 5.08 6.60
C ILE A 111 -18.85 4.22 7.83
N TRP A 112 -17.80 3.90 8.59
CA TRP A 112 -17.93 3.10 9.80
C TRP A 112 -18.81 3.78 10.86
N ALA A 113 -18.63 5.09 11.06
CA ALA A 113 -19.46 5.87 11.98
C ALA A 113 -20.94 5.87 11.54
N MET A 114 -21.22 6.06 10.25
CA MET A 114 -22.59 6.02 9.72
C MET A 114 -23.22 4.64 9.84
N GLN A 115 -22.46 3.57 9.60
CA GLN A 115 -22.94 2.19 9.79
C GLN A 115 -23.33 1.95 11.24
N LYS A 116 -22.51 2.40 12.20
CA LYS A 116 -22.80 2.28 13.63
C LYS A 116 -24.08 3.01 14.03
N VAL A 117 -24.30 4.23 13.51
CA VAL A 117 -25.54 4.99 13.76
C VAL A 117 -26.75 4.23 13.20
N ARG A 118 -26.68 3.79 11.95
CA ARG A 118 -27.76 3.03 11.29
C ARG A 118 -28.10 1.73 12.02
N ASP A 119 -27.10 1.00 12.52
CA ASP A 119 -27.29 -0.24 13.25
C ASP A 119 -27.93 0.02 14.63
N ALA A 120 -27.58 1.14 15.28
CA ALA A 120 -28.21 1.58 16.52
C ALA A 120 -29.69 1.95 16.30
N GLU A 121 -30.01 2.69 15.24
CA GLU A 121 -31.39 3.03 14.86
C GLU A 121 -32.23 1.79 14.58
N ARG A 122 -31.69 0.83 13.81
CA ARG A 122 -32.37 -0.43 13.50
C ARG A 122 -32.67 -1.24 14.76
N SER A 123 -31.73 -1.24 15.71
CA SER A 123 -31.87 -1.93 17.00
C SER A 123 -32.90 -1.24 17.89
N GLY A 124 -32.85 0.10 17.99
CA GLY A 124 -33.82 0.91 18.74
C GLY A 124 -35.25 0.75 18.23
N GLY A 125 -35.45 0.78 16.90
CA GLY A 125 -36.76 0.55 16.28
C GLY A 125 -37.29 -0.88 16.43
N LYS A 126 -36.42 -1.88 16.63
CA LYS A 126 -36.85 -3.23 16.98
C LYS A 126 -37.30 -3.31 18.44
N VAL A 127 -36.57 -2.68 19.35
CA VAL A 127 -36.91 -2.63 20.79
C VAL A 127 -38.21 -1.86 21.03
N ALA A 128 -38.43 -0.74 20.32
CA ALA A 128 -39.67 0.03 20.41
C ALA A 128 -40.90 -0.80 20.02
N ARG A 129 -40.84 -1.52 18.89
CA ARG A 129 -41.92 -2.40 18.43
C ARG A 129 -42.21 -3.56 19.40
N LEU A 130 -41.17 -4.16 19.97
CA LEU A 130 -41.33 -5.21 20.98
C LEU A 130 -42.01 -4.69 22.26
N ARG A 131 -41.69 -3.46 22.69
CA ARG A 131 -42.36 -2.83 23.84
C ARG A 131 -43.83 -2.51 23.56
N GLU A 132 -44.17 -2.03 22.37
CA GLU A 132 -45.56 -1.81 21.97
C GLU A 132 -46.37 -3.11 21.98
N HIS A 133 -45.82 -4.19 21.41
CA HIS A 133 -46.46 -5.50 21.46
C HIS A 133 -46.65 -6.01 22.89
N ALA A 134 -45.63 -5.89 23.74
CA ALA A 134 -45.73 -6.29 25.15
C ALA A 134 -46.80 -5.47 25.90
N ALA A 135 -46.87 -4.16 25.67
CA ALA A 135 -47.90 -3.32 26.25
C ALA A 135 -49.31 -3.66 25.75
N ALA A 136 -49.45 -4.05 24.47
CA ALA A 136 -50.72 -4.52 23.92
C ALA A 136 -51.17 -5.85 24.55
N LEU A 137 -50.24 -6.79 24.76
CA LEU A 137 -50.51 -8.05 25.44
C LEU A 137 -50.91 -7.83 26.91
N GLN A 138 -50.24 -6.92 27.62
CA GLN A 138 -50.61 -6.58 28.99
C GLN A 138 -52.04 -6.02 29.07
N ARG A 139 -52.41 -5.10 28.17
CA ARG A 139 -53.78 -4.56 28.11
C ARG A 139 -54.81 -5.65 27.85
N LEU A 140 -54.51 -6.62 26.98
CA LEU A 140 -55.39 -7.75 26.73
C LEU A 140 -55.52 -8.64 27.97
N SER A 141 -54.42 -8.92 28.68
CA SER A 141 -54.44 -9.64 29.94
C SER A 141 -55.29 -8.94 31.00
N ASP A 142 -55.14 -7.62 31.13
CA ASP A 142 -55.91 -6.82 32.09
C ASP A 142 -57.41 -6.81 31.72
N LEU A 143 -57.73 -6.82 30.42
CA LEU A 143 -59.11 -6.89 29.92
C LEU A 143 -59.74 -8.26 30.19
N ILE A 144 -58.98 -9.34 29.98
CA ILE A 144 -59.41 -10.70 30.32
C ILE A 144 -59.62 -10.84 31.82
N ALA A 145 -58.74 -10.28 32.65
CA ALA A 145 -58.90 -10.28 34.11
C ALA A 145 -60.10 -9.42 34.60
N LEU A 146 -60.59 -8.51 33.76
CA LEU A 146 -61.81 -7.72 34.01
C LEU A 146 -63.09 -8.41 33.51
N GLU A 147 -63.01 -9.18 32.42
CA GLU A 147 -64.13 -9.97 31.89
C GLU A 147 -64.32 -11.29 32.64
N VAL A 148 -63.23 -11.92 33.08
CA VAL A 148 -63.22 -13.00 34.07
C VAL A 148 -63.30 -12.33 35.43
N GLY A 149 -64.52 -11.93 35.81
CA GLY A 149 -64.81 -11.51 37.17
C GLY A 149 -64.35 -12.56 38.19
N ASP A 150 -64.18 -12.11 39.43
CA ASP A 150 -63.83 -12.82 40.67
C ASP A 150 -64.57 -14.15 40.91
N ASP A 151 -64.40 -15.13 40.03
CA ASP A 151 -64.79 -16.53 40.17
C ASP A 151 -63.48 -17.29 40.45
N GLY A 152 -62.98 -17.12 41.67
CA GLY A 152 -61.74 -17.69 42.21
C GLY A 152 -61.63 -19.22 42.23
N ASP A 153 -62.48 -19.94 41.49
CA ASP A 153 -62.49 -21.41 41.40
C ASP A 153 -62.00 -21.95 40.03
N ALA A 154 -61.89 -21.11 38.97
CA ALA A 154 -61.52 -21.60 37.63
C ALA A 154 -60.01 -21.50 37.30
N ALA A 155 -59.25 -20.66 38.02
CA ALA A 155 -57.83 -20.45 37.76
C ALA A 155 -56.96 -21.65 38.19
N ASP A 156 -57.35 -22.36 39.26
CA ASP A 156 -56.64 -23.54 39.77
C ASP A 156 -56.73 -24.75 38.82
N ASP A 157 -57.79 -24.85 38.02
CA ASP A 157 -57.97 -25.93 37.04
C ASP A 157 -57.16 -25.71 35.76
N ALA A 158 -56.95 -24.45 35.34
CA ALA A 158 -56.13 -24.13 34.17
C ALA A 158 -54.61 -24.31 34.43
N GLU A 159 -54.11 -23.98 35.63
CA GLU A 159 -52.71 -24.28 35.99
C GLU A 159 -52.45 -25.79 36.10
N ARG A 160 -53.43 -26.58 36.56
CA ARG A 160 -53.34 -28.05 36.57
C ARG A 160 -53.30 -28.67 35.19
N GLU A 161 -54.00 -28.11 34.21
CA GLU A 161 -54.00 -28.63 32.84
C GLU A 161 -52.69 -28.30 32.09
N ILE A 162 -52.11 -27.13 32.35
CA ILE A 162 -50.81 -26.73 31.77
C ILE A 162 -49.65 -27.57 32.35
N LEU A 163 -49.68 -27.89 33.65
CA LEU A 163 -48.70 -28.78 34.27
C LEU A 163 -48.81 -30.24 33.77
N ASN A 164 -49.99 -30.69 33.36
CA ASN A 164 -50.17 -32.02 32.76
C ASN A 164 -49.77 -32.09 31.27
N LEU A 165 -49.83 -30.98 30.53
CA LEU A 165 -49.37 -30.92 29.14
C LEU A 165 -47.83 -30.82 29.01
N GLY A 166 -47.13 -30.48 30.09
CA GLY A 166 -45.66 -30.49 30.16
C GLY A 166 -45.02 -31.88 30.31
N HIS A 167 -45.80 -32.95 30.47
CA HIS A 167 -45.29 -34.33 30.62
C HIS A 167 -45.35 -35.19 29.35
N PHE A 168 -45.76 -34.61 28.21
CA PHE A 168 -45.66 -35.25 26.89
C PHE A 168 -44.88 -34.36 25.92
N THR A 169 -43.57 -34.19 26.16
CA THR A 169 -42.51 -34.13 25.12
C THR A 169 -41.14 -34.30 25.74
#